data_AF-A0A8T1X7Q1-F1
#
_entry.id   AF-A0A8T1X7Q1-F1
#
_cell.length_a   1.000
_cell.length_b   1.000
_cell.length_c   1.000
_cell.angle_alpha   90.00
_cell.angle_beta   90.00
_cell.angle_gamma   90.00
#
_symmetry.space_group_name_H-M   'P 1'
#
loop_
_entity.id
_entity.type
_entity.pdbx_description
1 polymer ?
#
loop_
_entity_poly.entity_id
_entity_poly.type
_entity_poly.pdbx_seq_one_letter_code
_entity_poly.pdbx_strand_id
1 'polypeptide(L)'
;MAGFLAAFDTRLATYLTQLDDLQERNQKHHAFQPTFWQQNQDFNVAHEVFVAAAGAIGHTVTKFSLVYSKTPSKEEGASICEALDKPCEQLLAATNVALFCGAGPSLATEIINDALRLIKSVHDLAKAIEKGDLTRVPQLTGRVWEYSTARVSKSNCVASKRSMLQCITMLNSTVEELKEFLDEQNEEDSEAPLDEVEQDDDFAFDSSLSEEERTLFEGGVKLLSMCAAIMKRGVLTIKKLTISDDQAAFLSWTAKLDVSYTAAQDAVVDFGAALYPPVGVDELSEAVSLLERTSSAILACLKEQPELATAEESALLQGETAFAKQLSMVKSQIEASHSAMEVSPTDLVSGFSVWAVPEATTAQELSGIIKEYAGRLQTPEFLPHMTVLSGVKGLQATEATTKLAELAASLRPLDVEIQTVAIKELYFQCVFGLLALSSELSEAHGRAKEVFATERKEEFMPHVSFIYGELDMGAREEFAKELRPRLDGKRMKMEKLQLWCTLGPVESWELVAEEPLRG
;
A
#
# COMPACT_ATOMS: atom_id res chain seq x y z
N MET A 1 -21.76 -4.50 -35.65
CA MET A 1 -21.86 -4.26 -34.20
C MET A 1 -20.76 -4.96 -33.40
N ALA A 2 -20.66 -6.30 -33.38
CA ALA A 2 -19.57 -6.98 -32.64
C ALA A 2 -18.16 -6.53 -33.09
N GLY A 3 -17.95 -6.35 -34.40
CA GLY A 3 -16.68 -5.83 -34.92
C GLY A 3 -16.39 -4.35 -34.60
N PHE A 4 -17.42 -3.53 -34.34
CA PHE A 4 -17.21 -2.14 -33.90
C PHE A 4 -16.80 -2.10 -32.44
N LEU A 5 -17.52 -2.80 -31.55
CA LEU A 5 -17.24 -2.80 -30.11
C LEU A 5 -15.82 -3.29 -29.82
N ALA A 6 -15.38 -4.37 -30.45
CA ALA A 6 -14.00 -4.86 -30.32
C ALA A 6 -12.96 -3.83 -30.83
N ALA A 7 -13.26 -3.15 -31.94
CA ALA A 7 -12.38 -2.11 -32.47
C ALA A 7 -12.34 -0.85 -31.57
N PHE A 8 -13.47 -0.49 -30.96
CA PHE A 8 -13.57 0.60 -30.01
C PHE A 8 -12.85 0.29 -28.70
N ASP A 9 -13.01 -0.92 -28.16
CA ASP A 9 -12.25 -1.44 -27.01
C ASP A 9 -10.74 -1.32 -27.26
N THR A 10 -10.28 -1.78 -28.43
CA THR A 10 -8.87 -1.68 -28.84
C THR A 10 -8.38 -0.23 -28.91
N ARG A 11 -9.21 0.70 -29.42
CA ARG A 11 -8.88 2.14 -29.44
C ARG A 11 -8.79 2.72 -28.04
N LEU A 12 -9.75 2.42 -27.15
CA LEU A 12 -9.73 2.90 -25.76
C LEU A 12 -8.51 2.36 -25.00
N ALA A 13 -8.15 1.09 -25.19
CA ALA A 13 -6.93 0.52 -24.63
C ALA A 13 -5.66 1.24 -25.14
N THR A 14 -5.65 1.62 -26.43
CA THR A 14 -4.57 2.44 -27.01
C THR A 14 -4.52 3.84 -26.37
N TYR A 15 -5.67 4.48 -26.15
CA TYR A 15 -5.74 5.79 -25.49
C TYR A 15 -5.25 5.75 -24.05
N LEU A 16 -5.65 4.71 -23.30
CA LEU A 16 -5.15 4.49 -21.93
C LEU A 16 -3.64 4.32 -21.91
N THR A 17 -3.08 3.50 -22.80
CA THR A 17 -1.63 3.31 -22.91
C THR A 17 -0.90 4.63 -23.17
N GLN A 18 -1.44 5.49 -24.04
CA GLN A 18 -0.85 6.81 -24.30
C GLN A 18 -0.94 7.73 -23.08
N LEU A 19 -2.06 7.72 -22.36
CA LEU A 19 -2.23 8.51 -21.15
C LEU A 19 -1.34 8.02 -20.00
N ASP A 20 -1.15 6.71 -19.87
CA ASP A 20 -0.22 6.10 -18.90
C ASP A 20 1.24 6.48 -19.22
N ASP A 21 1.65 6.49 -20.50
CA ASP A 21 2.97 7.00 -20.92
C ASP A 21 3.14 8.48 -20.54
N LEU A 22 2.12 9.31 -20.77
CA LEU A 22 2.16 10.72 -20.36
C LEU A 22 2.27 10.86 -18.83
N GLN A 23 1.55 10.03 -18.08
CA GLN A 23 1.61 10.00 -16.62
C GLN A 23 3.02 9.61 -16.14
N GLU A 24 3.59 8.53 -16.67
CA GLU A 24 4.93 8.06 -16.35
C GLU A 24 5.99 9.11 -16.69
N ARG A 25 5.89 9.75 -17.86
CA ARG A 25 6.79 10.84 -18.27
C ARG A 25 6.69 12.06 -17.35
N ASN A 26 5.52 12.37 -16.82
CA ASN A 26 5.38 13.44 -15.84
C ASN A 26 6.00 13.07 -14.50
N GLN A 27 5.70 11.87 -14.00
CA GLN A 27 6.11 11.41 -12.67
C GLN A 27 7.61 11.09 -12.58
N LYS A 28 8.16 10.37 -13.56
CA LYS A 28 9.55 9.88 -13.52
C LYS A 28 10.54 10.81 -14.22
N HIS A 29 10.13 11.45 -15.31
CA HIS A 29 11.01 12.25 -16.14
C HIS A 29 10.79 13.76 -15.98
N HIS A 30 9.78 14.18 -15.20
CA HIS A 30 9.40 15.58 -14.99
C HIS A 30 9.30 16.36 -16.31
N ALA A 31 8.74 15.70 -17.33
CA ALA A 31 8.75 16.16 -18.72
C ALA A 31 7.96 17.46 -18.94
N PHE A 32 7.01 17.77 -18.05
CA PHE A 32 6.15 18.95 -18.15
C PHE A 32 6.65 20.06 -17.25
N GLN A 33 7.18 21.11 -17.87
CA GLN A 33 7.73 22.28 -17.19
C GLN A 33 6.83 23.49 -17.43
N PRO A 34 6.54 24.30 -16.40
CA PRO A 34 5.64 25.43 -16.52
C PRO A 34 6.28 26.52 -17.39
N THR A 35 5.54 27.01 -18.38
CA THR A 35 5.93 28.20 -19.17
C THR A 35 5.09 29.43 -18.81
N PHE A 36 4.16 29.27 -17.88
CA PHE A 36 3.30 30.33 -17.36
C PHE A 36 2.96 30.04 -15.90
N TRP A 37 2.66 31.06 -15.10
CA TRP A 37 2.32 30.88 -13.68
C TRP A 37 0.84 31.13 -13.38
N GLN A 38 0.30 32.23 -13.88
CA GLN A 38 -1.07 32.65 -13.66
C GLN A 38 -1.96 32.19 -14.83
N GLN A 39 -2.93 32.97 -15.27
CA GLN A 39 -3.72 32.60 -16.44
C GLN A 39 -2.97 32.97 -17.73
N ASN A 40 -2.94 32.03 -18.66
CA ASN A 40 -2.35 32.21 -19.98
C ASN A 40 -3.43 32.01 -21.06
N GLN A 41 -3.43 32.83 -22.11
CA GLN A 41 -4.46 32.80 -23.13
C GLN A 41 -4.50 31.47 -23.91
N ASP A 42 -3.34 30.95 -24.30
CA ASP A 42 -3.25 29.71 -25.08
C ASP A 42 -3.70 28.51 -24.22
N PHE A 43 -3.24 28.47 -22.96
CA PHE A 43 -3.69 27.44 -22.02
C PHE A 43 -5.20 27.55 -21.71
N ASN A 44 -5.75 28.76 -21.56
CA ASN A 44 -7.18 28.93 -21.30
C ASN A 44 -8.03 28.34 -22.42
N VAL A 45 -7.65 28.55 -23.68
CA VAL A 45 -8.35 27.95 -24.83
C VAL A 45 -8.23 26.43 -24.79
N ALA A 46 -7.04 25.90 -24.53
CA ALA A 46 -6.82 24.46 -24.43
C ALA A 46 -7.61 23.82 -23.27
N HIS A 47 -7.69 24.51 -22.13
CA HIS A 47 -8.46 24.12 -20.96
C HIS A 47 -9.96 24.08 -21.27
N GLU A 48 -10.50 25.10 -21.92
CA GLU A 48 -11.91 25.13 -22.34
C GLU A 48 -12.24 23.99 -23.32
N VAL A 49 -11.35 23.70 -24.27
CA VAL A 49 -11.49 22.58 -25.20
C VAL A 49 -11.48 21.24 -24.46
N PHE A 50 -10.58 21.07 -23.47
CA PHE A 50 -10.52 19.87 -22.64
C PHE A 50 -11.81 19.67 -21.84
N VAL A 51 -12.28 20.72 -21.15
CA VAL A 51 -13.53 20.70 -20.38
C VAL A 51 -14.73 20.40 -21.29
N ALA A 52 -14.77 20.99 -22.48
CA ALA A 52 -15.83 20.74 -23.46
C ALA A 52 -15.81 19.29 -23.99
N ALA A 53 -14.63 18.72 -24.25
CA ALA A 53 -14.49 17.34 -24.69
C ALA A 53 -14.95 16.34 -23.61
N ALA A 54 -14.57 16.56 -22.35
CA ALA A 54 -15.06 15.77 -21.23
C ALA A 54 -16.58 15.91 -21.06
N GLY A 55 -17.10 17.15 -21.14
CA GLY A 55 -18.54 17.43 -21.09
C GLY A 55 -19.34 16.79 -22.22
N ALA A 56 -18.78 16.66 -23.42
CA ALA A 56 -19.42 15.99 -24.55
C ALA A 56 -19.63 14.48 -24.30
N ILE A 57 -18.67 13.83 -23.63
CA ILE A 57 -18.82 12.44 -23.17
C ILE A 57 -19.96 12.35 -22.16
N GLY A 58 -19.97 13.22 -21.14
CA GLY A 58 -21.02 13.30 -20.13
C GLY A 58 -22.42 13.52 -20.71
N HIS A 59 -22.54 14.45 -21.66
CA HIS A 59 -23.80 14.72 -22.36
C HIS A 59 -24.30 13.50 -23.15
N THR A 60 -23.39 12.82 -23.85
CA THR A 60 -23.71 11.61 -24.63
C THR A 60 -24.27 10.51 -23.72
N VAL A 61 -23.62 10.28 -22.58
CA VAL A 61 -24.05 9.28 -21.60
C VAL A 61 -25.35 9.68 -20.87
N THR A 62 -25.55 10.96 -20.61
CA THR A 62 -26.79 11.47 -20.02
C THR A 62 -27.97 11.25 -20.96
N LYS A 63 -27.81 11.60 -22.25
CA LYS A 63 -28.84 11.38 -23.27
C LYS A 63 -29.21 9.91 -23.36
N PHE A 64 -28.22 9.02 -23.32
CA PHE A 64 -28.46 7.59 -23.29
C PHE A 64 -29.25 7.16 -22.04
N SER A 65 -28.81 7.58 -20.85
CA SER A 65 -29.45 7.21 -19.59
C SER A 65 -30.91 7.71 -19.48
N LEU A 66 -31.22 8.86 -20.08
CA LEU A 66 -32.59 9.40 -20.15
C LEU A 66 -33.48 8.62 -21.12
N VAL A 67 -32.93 8.16 -22.25
CA VAL A 67 -33.68 7.39 -23.25
C VAL A 67 -33.91 5.95 -22.79
N TYR A 68 -32.93 5.35 -22.14
CA TYR A 68 -32.96 3.96 -21.69
C TYR A 68 -33.04 3.89 -20.17
N SER A 69 -34.24 4.16 -19.64
CA SER A 69 -34.58 4.04 -18.21
C SER A 69 -34.64 2.59 -17.69
N LYS A 70 -34.47 1.60 -18.59
CA LYS A 70 -34.40 0.16 -18.32
C LYS A 70 -33.09 -0.40 -18.89
N THR A 71 -32.76 -1.63 -18.53
CA THR A 71 -31.63 -2.38 -19.10
C THR A 71 -31.68 -2.34 -20.64
N PRO A 72 -30.72 -1.68 -21.31
CA PRO A 72 -30.73 -1.52 -22.76
C PRO A 72 -30.42 -2.86 -23.44
N SER A 73 -30.92 -3.07 -24.65
CA SER A 73 -30.50 -4.16 -25.52
C SER A 73 -29.05 -4.00 -25.96
N LYS A 74 -28.46 -5.07 -26.50
CA LYS A 74 -27.06 -5.05 -26.99
C LYS A 74 -26.86 -4.06 -28.14
N GLU A 75 -27.89 -3.86 -28.97
CA GLU A 75 -27.90 -2.89 -30.08
C GLU A 75 -27.89 -1.45 -29.57
N GLU A 76 -28.73 -1.16 -28.58
CA GLU A 76 -28.80 0.16 -27.94
C GLU A 76 -27.49 0.46 -27.20
N GLY A 77 -26.93 -0.52 -26.49
CA GLY A 77 -25.60 -0.43 -25.88
C GLY A 77 -24.48 -0.20 -26.90
N ALA A 78 -24.53 -0.84 -28.07
CA ALA A 78 -23.53 -0.58 -29.12
C ALA A 78 -23.64 0.86 -29.65
N SER A 79 -24.86 1.39 -29.76
CA SER A 79 -25.10 2.75 -30.26
C SER A 79 -24.48 3.84 -29.37
N ILE A 80 -24.48 3.67 -28.04
CA ILE A 80 -23.80 4.64 -27.15
C ILE A 80 -22.28 4.58 -27.34
N CYS A 81 -21.69 3.39 -27.49
CA CYS A 81 -20.26 3.25 -27.75
C CYS A 81 -19.86 3.93 -29.07
N GLU A 82 -20.68 3.81 -30.12
CA GLU A 82 -20.49 4.52 -31.39
C GLU A 82 -20.53 6.05 -31.19
N ALA A 83 -21.47 6.56 -30.39
CA ALA A 83 -21.58 7.98 -30.09
C ALA A 83 -20.42 8.52 -29.22
N LEU A 84 -19.79 7.65 -28.41
CA LEU A 84 -18.68 7.99 -27.52
C LEU A 84 -17.31 7.96 -28.19
N ASP A 85 -17.18 7.31 -29.35
CA ASP A 85 -15.89 7.13 -30.05
C ASP A 85 -15.20 8.47 -30.34
N LYS A 86 -15.90 9.38 -31.02
CA LYS A 86 -15.32 10.68 -31.39
C LYS A 86 -15.04 11.58 -30.17
N PRO A 87 -15.94 11.71 -29.19
CA PRO A 87 -15.66 12.44 -27.96
C PRO A 87 -14.43 11.91 -27.19
N CYS A 88 -14.21 10.59 -27.14
CA CYS A 88 -13.03 10.02 -26.49
C CYS A 88 -11.72 10.38 -27.22
N GLU A 89 -11.71 10.32 -28.55
CA GLU A 89 -10.59 10.77 -29.37
C GLU A 89 -10.29 12.26 -29.15
N GLN A 90 -11.35 13.09 -29.11
CA GLN A 90 -11.25 14.53 -28.86
C GLN A 90 -10.69 14.84 -27.47
N LEU A 91 -11.09 14.07 -26.45
CA LEU A 91 -10.56 14.23 -25.10
C LEU A 91 -9.05 13.96 -25.06
N LEU A 92 -8.58 12.89 -25.69
CA LEU A 92 -7.15 12.57 -25.76
C LEU A 92 -6.36 13.67 -26.51
N ALA A 93 -6.90 14.16 -27.62
CA ALA A 93 -6.29 15.27 -28.36
C ALA A 93 -6.23 16.55 -27.51
N ALA A 94 -7.32 16.90 -26.83
CA ALA A 94 -7.39 18.07 -25.95
C ALA A 94 -6.44 17.95 -24.75
N THR A 95 -6.28 16.74 -24.20
CA THR A 95 -5.31 16.42 -23.14
C THR A 95 -3.90 16.78 -23.60
N ASN A 96 -3.48 16.29 -24.78
CA ASN A 96 -2.18 16.60 -25.34
C ASN A 96 -1.98 18.10 -25.54
N VAL A 97 -2.95 18.78 -26.17
CA VAL A 97 -2.86 20.24 -26.39
C VAL A 97 -2.71 20.99 -25.08
N ALA A 98 -3.53 20.69 -24.06
CA ALA A 98 -3.46 21.36 -22.76
C ALA A 98 -2.11 21.15 -22.06
N LEU A 99 -1.54 19.94 -22.15
CA LEU A 99 -0.22 19.64 -21.59
C LEU A 99 0.90 20.43 -22.26
N PHE A 100 0.89 20.50 -23.59
CA PHE A 100 1.93 21.20 -24.37
C PHE A 100 1.75 22.72 -24.44
N CYS A 101 0.65 23.26 -23.90
CA CYS A 101 0.45 24.70 -23.66
C CYS A 101 1.15 25.21 -22.38
N GLY A 102 2.21 24.54 -21.92
CA GLY A 102 3.03 25.01 -20.81
C GLY A 102 2.56 24.58 -19.42
N ALA A 103 1.82 23.46 -19.33
CA ALA A 103 1.45 22.89 -18.05
C ALA A 103 2.70 22.42 -17.29
N GLY A 104 2.78 22.76 -16.01
CA GLY A 104 3.78 22.26 -15.06
C GLY A 104 3.34 20.94 -14.42
N PRO A 105 4.16 20.37 -13.51
CA PRO A 105 3.98 19.01 -13.00
C PRO A 105 2.61 18.74 -12.39
N SER A 106 2.16 19.52 -11.40
CA SER A 106 0.86 19.30 -10.76
C SER A 106 -0.33 19.53 -11.70
N LEU A 107 -0.26 20.54 -12.57
CA LEU A 107 -1.33 20.80 -13.54
C LEU A 107 -1.43 19.68 -14.58
N ALA A 108 -0.29 19.18 -15.06
CA ALA A 108 -0.22 18.03 -15.94
C ALA A 108 -0.82 16.78 -15.27
N THR A 109 -0.50 16.54 -14.00
CA THR A 109 -1.10 15.44 -13.21
C THR A 109 -2.62 15.56 -13.13
N GLU A 110 -3.18 16.74 -12.88
CA GLU A 110 -4.64 16.94 -12.86
C GLU A 110 -5.27 16.62 -14.23
N ILE A 111 -4.70 17.14 -15.32
CA ILE A 111 -5.19 16.92 -16.69
C ILE A 111 -5.17 15.43 -17.06
N ILE A 112 -4.04 14.76 -16.84
CA ILE A 112 -3.83 13.36 -17.20
C ILE A 112 -4.74 12.45 -16.37
N ASN A 113 -4.83 12.68 -15.05
CA ASN A 113 -5.63 11.84 -14.16
C ASN A 113 -7.14 11.95 -14.45
N ASP A 114 -7.64 13.16 -14.74
CA ASP A 114 -9.05 13.34 -15.12
C ASP A 114 -9.35 12.62 -16.45
N ALA A 115 -8.46 12.74 -17.45
CA ALA A 115 -8.60 12.03 -18.73
C ALA A 115 -8.56 10.50 -18.55
N LEU A 116 -7.60 9.98 -17.77
CA LEU A 116 -7.45 8.55 -17.47
C LEU A 116 -8.71 7.98 -16.82
N ARG A 117 -9.22 8.62 -15.75
CA ARG A 117 -10.43 8.15 -15.05
C ARG A 117 -11.64 8.10 -15.97
N LEU A 118 -11.81 9.11 -16.82
CA LEU A 118 -12.93 9.19 -17.75
C LEU A 118 -12.84 8.13 -18.85
N ILE A 119 -11.69 8.03 -19.55
CA ILE A 119 -11.49 7.03 -20.61
C ILE A 119 -11.57 5.61 -20.04
N LYS A 120 -11.00 5.35 -18.85
CA LYS A 120 -11.09 4.05 -18.18
C LYS A 120 -12.54 3.67 -17.88
N SER A 121 -13.35 4.63 -17.43
CA SER A 121 -14.78 4.40 -17.16
C SER A 121 -15.58 4.11 -18.44
N VAL A 122 -15.23 4.76 -19.56
CA VAL A 122 -15.83 4.46 -20.87
C VAL A 122 -15.38 3.08 -21.37
N HIS A 123 -14.14 2.69 -21.13
CA HIS A 123 -13.60 1.37 -21.47
C HIS A 123 -14.30 0.26 -20.68
N ASP A 124 -14.51 0.43 -19.38
CA ASP A 124 -15.28 -0.50 -18.55
C ASP A 124 -16.72 -0.66 -19.08
N LEU A 125 -17.36 0.44 -19.49
CA LEU A 125 -18.69 0.44 -20.10
C LEU A 125 -18.70 -0.33 -21.43
N ALA A 126 -17.74 -0.07 -22.32
CA ALA A 126 -17.62 -0.75 -23.61
C ALA A 126 -17.43 -2.27 -23.43
N LYS A 127 -16.56 -2.69 -22.49
CA LYS A 127 -16.34 -4.10 -22.16
C LYS A 127 -17.57 -4.79 -21.60
N ALA A 128 -18.32 -4.14 -20.73
CA ALA A 128 -19.55 -4.69 -20.19
C ALA A 128 -20.58 -4.96 -21.31
N ILE A 129 -20.74 -3.99 -22.23
CA ILE A 129 -21.66 -4.10 -23.37
C ILE A 129 -21.21 -5.19 -24.35
N GLU A 130 -19.91 -5.28 -24.65
CA GLU A 130 -19.36 -6.31 -25.54
C GLU A 130 -19.64 -7.72 -25.01
N LYS A 131 -19.37 -7.94 -23.71
CA LYS A 131 -19.63 -9.19 -22.97
C LYS A 131 -21.12 -9.49 -22.79
N GLY A 132 -22.00 -8.53 -23.06
CA GLY A 132 -23.45 -8.66 -22.88
C GLY A 132 -23.92 -8.50 -21.44
N ASP A 133 -23.10 -7.94 -20.55
CA ASP A 133 -23.47 -7.60 -19.18
C ASP A 133 -24.19 -6.25 -19.15
N LEU A 134 -25.47 -6.28 -19.54
CA LEU A 134 -26.30 -5.08 -19.67
C LEU A 134 -26.81 -4.59 -18.31
N THR A 135 -26.74 -5.42 -17.26
CA THR A 135 -27.26 -5.10 -15.92
C THR A 135 -26.48 -3.98 -15.24
N ARG A 136 -25.16 -3.90 -15.51
CA ARG A 136 -24.26 -2.89 -14.95
C ARG A 136 -24.19 -1.59 -15.74
N VAL A 137 -24.82 -1.54 -16.92
CA VAL A 137 -24.77 -0.37 -17.80
C VAL A 137 -25.23 0.91 -17.07
N PRO A 138 -26.34 0.95 -16.31
CA PRO A 138 -26.75 2.17 -15.58
C PRO A 138 -25.71 2.65 -14.55
N GLN A 139 -25.03 1.73 -13.87
CA GLN A 139 -23.97 2.07 -12.91
C GLN A 139 -22.74 2.65 -13.62
N LEU A 140 -22.33 2.00 -14.73
CA LEU A 140 -21.17 2.40 -15.51
C LEU A 140 -21.39 3.74 -16.23
N THR A 141 -22.60 3.99 -16.73
CA THR A 141 -22.98 5.31 -17.29
C THR A 141 -22.98 6.39 -16.22
N GLY A 142 -23.45 6.10 -15.00
CA GLY A 142 -23.36 7.00 -13.86
C GLY A 142 -21.92 7.38 -13.52
N ARG A 143 -21.00 6.40 -13.51
CA ARG A 143 -19.56 6.63 -13.29
C ARG A 143 -18.94 7.50 -14.40
N VAL A 144 -19.25 7.23 -15.66
CA VAL A 144 -18.77 8.06 -16.78
C VAL A 144 -19.29 9.50 -16.64
N TRP A 145 -20.54 9.67 -16.24
CA TRP A 145 -21.11 11.01 -16.01
C TRP A 145 -20.40 11.75 -14.87
N GLU A 146 -20.14 11.08 -13.75
CA GLU A 146 -19.44 11.68 -12.62
C GLU A 146 -18.05 12.20 -13.01
N TYR A 147 -17.28 11.40 -13.75
CA TYR A 147 -15.93 11.78 -14.20
C TYR A 147 -15.93 12.71 -15.42
N SER A 148 -17.08 12.93 -16.07
CA SER A 148 -17.18 13.88 -17.20
C SER A 148 -17.08 15.35 -16.77
N THR A 149 -17.26 15.64 -15.48
CA THR A 149 -17.09 16.98 -14.92
C THR A 149 -15.62 17.19 -14.56
N ALA A 150 -14.84 17.74 -15.50
CA ALA A 150 -13.43 18.04 -15.31
C ALA A 150 -13.20 19.02 -14.15
N ARG A 151 -12.22 18.72 -13.29
CA ARG A 151 -11.87 19.54 -12.09
C ARG A 151 -10.46 20.13 -12.18
N VAL A 152 -9.95 20.26 -13.40
CA VAL A 152 -8.61 20.78 -13.70
C VAL A 152 -8.50 22.27 -13.38
N SER A 153 -7.41 22.65 -12.72
CA SER A 153 -7.06 24.03 -12.40
C SER A 153 -6.85 24.90 -13.65
N LYS A 154 -7.09 26.21 -13.51
CA LYS A 154 -6.92 27.19 -14.60
C LYS A 154 -5.50 27.72 -14.75
N SER A 155 -4.59 27.36 -13.84
CA SER A 155 -3.20 27.80 -13.88
C SER A 155 -2.26 26.89 -13.09
N ASN A 156 -0.97 26.97 -13.41
CA ASN A 156 0.09 26.28 -12.67
C ASN A 156 0.13 26.72 -11.20
N CYS A 157 -0.04 28.02 -10.93
CA CYS A 157 -0.11 28.56 -9.57
C CYS A 157 -1.24 27.92 -8.74
N VAL A 158 -2.43 27.75 -9.32
CA VAL A 158 -3.57 27.15 -8.62
C VAL A 158 -3.34 25.65 -8.42
N ALA A 159 -2.85 24.95 -9.44
CA ALA A 159 -2.59 23.50 -9.36
C ALA A 159 -1.51 23.18 -8.31
N SER A 160 -0.35 23.83 -8.39
CA SER A 160 0.75 23.59 -7.44
C SER A 160 0.34 23.99 -6.01
N LYS A 161 -0.36 25.12 -5.81
CA LYS A 161 -0.88 25.48 -4.47
C LYS A 161 -1.84 24.42 -3.93
N ARG A 162 -2.74 23.90 -4.76
CA ARG A 162 -3.69 22.85 -4.36
C ARG A 162 -2.96 21.57 -3.96
N SER A 163 -2.05 21.09 -4.80
CA SER A 163 -1.22 19.91 -4.56
C SER A 163 -0.45 20.02 -3.25
N MET A 164 0.27 21.14 -3.05
CA MET A 164 1.04 21.36 -1.83
C MET A 164 0.16 21.48 -0.57
N LEU A 165 -1.00 22.13 -0.67
CA LEU A 165 -1.95 22.21 0.45
C LEU A 165 -2.55 20.84 0.79
N GLN A 166 -2.82 19.99 -0.20
CA GLN A 166 -3.27 18.61 0.02
C GLN A 166 -2.20 17.80 0.77
N CYS A 167 -0.94 17.90 0.36
CA CYS A 167 0.18 17.25 1.05
C CYS A 167 0.28 17.70 2.52
N ILE A 168 0.16 19.01 2.79
CA ILE A 168 0.18 19.55 4.15
C ILE A 168 -1.03 19.09 4.96
N THR A 169 -2.20 19.02 4.35
CA THR A 169 -3.43 18.60 5.02
C THR A 169 -3.32 17.15 5.46
N MET A 170 -2.88 16.26 4.56
CA MET A 170 -2.58 14.87 4.89
C MET A 170 -1.56 14.78 6.03
N LEU A 171 -0.41 15.45 5.90
CA LEU A 171 0.63 15.41 6.91
C LEU A 171 0.15 15.92 8.28
N ASN A 172 -0.66 16.99 8.32
CA ASN A 172 -1.23 17.43 9.60
C ASN A 172 -2.20 16.40 10.16
N SER A 173 -3.01 15.76 9.32
CA SER A 173 -3.92 14.69 9.74
C SER A 173 -3.16 13.52 10.35
N THR A 174 -2.09 13.07 9.71
CA THR A 174 -1.21 12.01 10.24
C THR A 174 -0.57 12.42 11.56
N VAL A 175 -0.10 13.67 11.67
CA VAL A 175 0.48 14.18 12.93
C VAL A 175 -0.55 14.30 14.05
N GLU A 176 -1.79 14.67 13.73
CA GLU A 176 -2.90 14.78 14.69
C GLU A 176 -3.30 13.40 15.18
N GLU A 177 -3.50 12.44 14.28
CA GLU A 177 -3.79 11.03 14.59
C GLU A 177 -2.72 10.41 15.50
N LEU A 178 -1.43 10.61 15.20
CA LEU A 178 -0.34 10.10 16.06
C LEU A 178 -0.27 10.78 17.44
N LYS A 179 -0.76 12.03 17.55
CA LYS A 179 -0.82 12.73 18.85
C LYS A 179 -2.01 12.28 19.68
N GLU A 180 -3.17 12.10 19.05
CA GLU A 180 -4.35 11.54 19.70
C GLU A 180 -4.02 10.16 20.26
N PHE A 181 -3.33 9.32 19.48
CA PHE A 181 -2.80 8.06 19.95
C PHE A 181 -1.90 8.18 21.20
N LEU A 182 -0.95 9.14 21.22
CA LEU A 182 -0.12 9.38 22.41
C LEU A 182 -0.91 9.85 23.64
N ASP A 183 -1.98 10.60 23.43
CA ASP A 183 -2.81 11.13 24.50
C ASP A 183 -3.68 10.01 25.11
N GLU A 184 -4.25 9.12 24.28
CA GLU A 184 -4.98 7.92 24.72
C GLU A 184 -4.10 7.01 25.62
N GLN A 185 -2.84 6.81 25.24
CA GLN A 185 -1.86 6.06 26.03
C GLN A 185 -1.58 6.67 27.41
N ASN A 186 -1.75 7.98 27.59
CA ASN A 186 -1.52 8.65 28.87
C ASN A 186 -2.73 8.56 29.81
N GLU A 187 -3.94 8.46 29.24
CA GLU A 187 -5.16 8.36 30.01
C GLU A 187 -5.32 6.96 30.63
N GLU A 188 -4.88 5.90 29.95
CA GLU A 188 -4.83 4.52 30.49
C GLU A 188 -3.87 4.38 31.69
N ASP A 189 -2.76 5.14 31.71
CA ASP A 189 -1.78 5.16 32.82
C ASP A 189 -2.26 5.98 34.04
N SER A 190 -3.31 6.80 33.89
CA SER A 190 -3.88 7.60 34.97
C SER A 190 -5.19 6.97 35.44
N GLU A 191 -5.20 6.32 36.62
CA GLU A 191 -6.39 5.69 37.21
C GLU A 191 -7.68 6.52 37.03
N ALA A 192 -8.50 6.17 36.02
CA ALA A 192 -9.86 6.66 35.91
C ALA A 192 -10.76 5.79 36.81
N PRO A 193 -11.70 6.38 37.58
CA PRO A 193 -12.61 5.61 38.41
C PRO A 193 -13.51 4.76 37.50
N LEU A 194 -13.52 3.45 37.77
CA LEU A 194 -14.41 2.43 37.22
C LEU A 194 -15.89 2.87 37.24
N ASP A 195 -16.34 3.63 36.24
CA ASP A 195 -17.76 3.87 35.99
C ASP A 195 -18.02 4.53 34.62
N GLU A 196 -17.48 3.98 33.54
CA GLU A 196 -18.10 4.15 32.21
C GLU A 196 -18.25 2.80 31.53
N VAL A 197 -19.45 2.58 31.00
CA VAL A 197 -19.86 1.34 30.34
C VAL A 197 -19.14 1.30 28.99
N GLU A 198 -17.97 0.66 28.94
CA GLU A 198 -17.25 0.42 27.69
C GLU A 198 -18.20 -0.29 26.71
N GLN A 199 -18.44 0.36 25.57
CA GLN A 199 -19.01 -0.32 24.43
C GLN A 199 -17.91 -1.24 23.91
N ASP A 200 -18.14 -2.55 23.97
CA ASP A 200 -17.26 -3.59 23.44
C ASP A 200 -16.98 -3.32 21.94
N ASP A 201 -15.87 -2.63 21.64
CA ASP A 201 -15.27 -2.62 20.32
C ASP A 201 -14.36 -3.86 20.23
N ASP A 202 -14.88 -4.92 19.62
CA ASP A 202 -14.29 -6.26 19.42
C ASP A 202 -12.94 -6.28 18.63
N PHE A 203 -12.28 -5.14 18.42
CA PHE A 203 -11.14 -4.93 17.50
C PHE A 203 -9.93 -4.17 18.07
N ALA A 204 -9.75 -4.07 19.40
CA ALA A 204 -8.56 -3.41 19.97
C ALA A 204 -7.29 -4.30 19.84
N PHE A 205 -6.31 -3.82 19.07
CA PHE A 205 -4.92 -4.30 19.02
C PHE A 205 -4.18 -3.69 20.22
N ASP A 206 -3.37 -4.48 20.96
CA ASP A 206 -2.55 -3.94 22.06
C ASP A 206 -1.50 -2.99 21.47
N SER A 207 -1.75 -1.70 21.66
CA SER A 207 -0.97 -0.59 21.13
C SER A 207 -0.13 0.08 22.23
N SER A 208 0.01 -0.57 23.39
CA SER A 208 0.75 -0.04 24.53
C SER A 208 2.22 0.23 24.18
N LEU A 209 2.70 1.42 24.51
CA LEU A 209 4.08 1.84 24.26
C LEU A 209 4.94 1.60 25.51
N SER A 210 6.06 0.87 25.38
CA SER A 210 7.10 0.89 26.43
C SER A 210 7.70 2.28 26.61
N GLU A 211 8.37 2.58 27.73
CA GLU A 211 9.03 3.89 27.94
C GLU A 211 10.03 4.26 26.81
N GLU A 212 10.72 3.25 26.27
CA GLU A 212 11.69 3.39 25.19
C GLU A 212 11.01 3.66 23.85
N GLU A 213 9.96 2.89 23.52
CA GLU A 213 9.13 3.11 22.33
C GLU A 213 8.41 4.45 22.38
N ARG A 214 7.91 4.85 23.56
CA ARG A 214 7.26 6.14 23.79
C ARG A 214 8.22 7.30 23.50
N THR A 215 9.46 7.20 23.96
CA THR A 215 10.50 8.21 23.71
C THR A 215 10.86 8.31 22.21
N LEU A 216 10.94 7.16 21.52
CA LEU A 216 11.15 7.10 20.08
C LEU A 216 9.96 7.67 19.30
N PHE A 217 8.74 7.31 19.70
CA PHE A 217 7.49 7.75 19.10
C PHE A 217 7.35 9.27 19.20
N GLU A 218 7.52 9.86 20.40
CA GLU A 218 7.51 11.32 20.59
C GLU A 218 8.59 12.01 19.72
N GLY A 219 9.77 11.39 19.62
CA GLY A 219 10.85 11.83 18.75
C GLY A 219 10.44 11.88 17.28
N GLY A 220 9.75 10.83 16.81
CA GLY A 220 9.21 10.70 15.46
C GLY A 220 8.08 11.66 15.14
N VAL A 221 7.08 11.80 16.03
CA VAL A 221 5.99 12.79 15.88
C VAL A 221 6.54 14.20 15.80
N LYS A 222 7.56 14.51 16.61
CA LYS A 222 8.24 15.80 16.55
C LYS A 222 8.98 15.99 15.22
N LEU A 223 9.63 14.95 14.69
CA LEU A 223 10.28 14.99 13.38
C LEU A 223 9.27 15.27 12.26
N LEU A 224 8.12 14.57 12.24
CA LEU A 224 7.02 14.84 11.31
C LEU A 224 6.47 16.26 11.43
N SER A 225 6.31 16.75 12.66
CA SER A 225 5.87 18.13 12.92
C SER A 225 6.85 19.17 12.34
N MET A 226 8.16 18.88 12.37
CA MET A 226 9.18 19.72 11.73
C MET A 226 9.10 19.65 10.20
N CYS A 227 8.87 18.47 9.61
CA CYS A 227 8.58 18.34 8.18
C CYS A 227 7.36 19.17 7.78
N ALA A 228 6.29 19.14 8.59
CA ALA A 228 5.10 19.93 8.37
C ALA A 228 5.39 21.43 8.40
N ALA A 229 6.27 21.88 9.29
CA ALA A 229 6.70 23.28 9.33
C ALA A 229 7.51 23.68 8.08
N ILE A 230 8.41 22.82 7.60
CA ILE A 230 9.18 23.03 6.36
C ILE A 230 8.22 23.16 5.16
N MET A 231 7.26 22.24 5.04
CA MET A 231 6.27 22.26 3.96
C MET A 231 5.30 23.46 4.07
N LYS A 232 4.87 23.82 5.28
CA LYS A 232 4.08 25.05 5.49
C LYS A 232 4.85 26.29 5.02
N ARG A 233 6.17 26.34 5.26
CA ARG A 233 7.00 27.45 4.82
C ARG A 233 7.04 27.59 3.31
N GLY A 234 7.21 26.52 2.54
CA GLY A 234 7.24 26.63 1.08
C GLY A 234 5.90 27.07 0.47
N VAL A 235 4.76 26.64 1.02
CA VAL A 235 3.44 27.15 0.61
C VAL A 235 3.30 28.64 0.93
N LEU A 236 3.74 29.09 2.11
CA LEU A 236 3.74 30.50 2.46
C LEU A 236 4.64 31.33 1.55
N THR A 237 5.79 30.80 1.15
CA THR A 237 6.69 31.43 0.17
C THR A 237 5.98 31.62 -1.16
N ILE A 238 5.41 30.57 -1.73
CA ILE A 238 4.65 30.65 -3.00
C ILE A 238 3.45 31.61 -2.89
N LYS A 239 2.80 31.69 -1.71
CA LYS A 239 1.69 32.62 -1.48
C LYS A 239 2.14 34.09 -1.49
N LYS A 240 3.35 34.37 -1.02
CA LYS A 240 3.93 35.74 -0.98
C LYS A 240 4.52 36.17 -2.32
N LEU A 241 4.94 35.21 -3.15
CA LEU A 241 5.56 35.50 -4.45
C LEU A 241 4.51 35.87 -5.51
N THR A 242 4.81 36.91 -6.27
CA THR A 242 4.12 37.25 -7.52
C THR A 242 5.08 36.97 -8.66
N ILE A 243 4.88 35.86 -9.36
CA ILE A 243 5.73 35.40 -10.45
C ILE A 243 5.05 35.76 -11.78
N SER A 244 5.81 36.41 -12.66
CA SER A 244 5.43 36.71 -14.04
C SER A 244 5.96 35.65 -15.01
N ASP A 245 5.31 35.49 -16.16
CA ASP A 245 5.64 34.43 -17.13
C ASP A 245 7.03 34.60 -17.78
N ASP A 246 7.62 35.80 -17.75
CA ASP A 246 8.98 36.07 -18.25
C ASP A 246 10.09 35.62 -17.27
N GLN A 247 9.73 35.26 -16.03
CA GLN A 247 10.67 34.86 -15.00
C GLN A 247 10.96 33.36 -15.04
N ALA A 248 11.63 32.90 -16.10
CA ALA A 248 11.90 31.47 -16.35
C ALA A 248 12.61 30.75 -15.17
N ALA A 249 13.48 31.46 -14.44
CA ALA A 249 14.14 30.91 -13.25
C ALA A 249 13.15 30.60 -12.11
N PHE A 250 12.18 31.49 -11.87
CA PHE A 250 11.12 31.26 -10.87
C PHE A 250 10.18 30.13 -11.31
N LEU A 251 9.81 30.05 -12.60
CA LEU A 251 8.97 28.98 -13.12
C LEU A 251 9.62 27.60 -12.92
N SER A 252 10.88 27.45 -13.33
CA SER A 252 11.65 26.21 -13.14
C SER A 252 11.79 25.86 -11.65
N TRP A 253 12.08 26.85 -10.80
CA TRP A 253 12.14 26.67 -9.36
C TRP A 253 10.81 26.20 -8.76
N THR A 254 9.68 26.79 -9.17
CA THR A 254 8.35 26.34 -8.70
C THR A 254 8.06 24.90 -9.10
N ALA A 255 8.46 24.47 -10.29
CA ALA A 255 8.29 23.08 -10.74
C ALA A 255 9.12 22.11 -9.89
N LYS A 256 10.38 22.46 -9.59
CA LYS A 256 11.25 21.66 -8.71
C LYS A 256 10.64 21.54 -7.30
N LEU A 257 10.11 22.65 -6.78
CA LEU A 257 9.46 22.66 -5.47
C LEU A 257 8.20 21.79 -5.45
N ASP A 258 7.35 21.91 -6.47
CA ASP A 258 6.11 21.14 -6.64
C ASP A 258 6.37 19.61 -6.67
N VAL A 259 7.36 19.19 -7.48
CA VAL A 259 7.82 17.78 -7.53
C VAL A 259 8.33 17.30 -6.18
N SER A 260 9.09 18.14 -5.47
CA SER A 260 9.64 17.79 -4.16
C SER A 260 8.54 17.56 -3.11
N TYR A 261 7.41 18.28 -3.20
CA TYR A 261 6.26 18.08 -2.32
C TYR A 261 5.55 16.77 -2.61
N THR A 262 5.37 16.45 -3.89
CA THR A 262 4.75 15.19 -4.32
C THR A 262 5.58 14.00 -3.82
N ALA A 263 6.91 14.05 -3.96
CA ALA A 263 7.79 12.99 -3.45
C ALA A 263 7.79 12.87 -1.91
N ALA A 264 7.50 13.96 -1.19
CA ALA A 264 7.41 13.94 0.27
C ALA A 264 6.09 13.32 0.78
N GLN A 265 5.06 13.24 -0.06
CA GLN A 265 3.76 12.69 0.32
C GLN A 265 3.86 11.22 0.75
N ASP A 266 4.47 10.37 -0.08
CA ASP A 266 4.65 8.95 0.21
C ASP A 266 5.54 8.75 1.45
N ALA A 267 6.64 9.53 1.54
CA ALA A 267 7.54 9.50 2.68
C ALA A 267 6.87 9.80 4.03
N VAL A 268 5.87 10.69 4.03
CA VAL A 268 5.10 11.04 5.23
C VAL A 268 4.16 9.91 5.63
N VAL A 269 3.48 9.29 4.67
CA VAL A 269 2.58 8.17 4.91
C VAL A 269 3.36 6.98 5.44
N ASP A 270 4.46 6.61 4.77
CA ASP A 270 5.31 5.49 5.14
C ASP A 270 5.90 5.68 6.54
N PHE A 271 6.37 6.89 6.87
CA PHE A 271 6.91 7.18 8.19
C PHE A 271 5.83 7.25 9.28
N GLY A 272 4.64 7.78 8.98
CA GLY A 272 3.51 7.75 9.90
C GLY A 272 3.08 6.31 10.23
N ALA A 273 3.02 5.44 9.22
CA ALA A 273 2.71 4.03 9.40
C ALA A 273 3.81 3.29 10.18
N ALA A 274 5.09 3.55 9.88
CA ALA A 274 6.22 2.90 10.56
C ALA A 274 6.37 3.32 12.03
N LEU A 275 5.79 4.46 12.44
CA LEU A 275 5.75 4.89 13.84
C LEU A 275 4.67 4.17 14.65
N TYR A 276 3.64 3.59 14.01
CA TYR A 276 2.56 2.91 14.72
C TYR A 276 3.04 1.56 15.28
N PRO A 277 2.69 1.22 16.54
CA PRO A 277 3.04 -0.08 17.10
C PRO A 277 2.39 -1.26 16.35
N PRO A 278 3.10 -2.41 16.23
CA PRO A 278 4.46 -2.66 16.70
C PRO A 278 5.51 -2.05 15.75
N VAL A 279 6.46 -1.30 16.30
CA VAL A 279 7.45 -0.54 15.51
C VAL A 279 8.53 -1.48 14.96
N GLY A 280 8.57 -1.68 13.64
CA GLY A 280 9.67 -2.36 12.96
C GLY A 280 10.90 -1.45 12.84
N VAL A 281 12.02 -1.80 13.48
CA VAL A 281 13.24 -0.97 13.51
C VAL A 281 13.78 -0.70 12.09
N ASP A 282 13.79 -1.72 11.24
CA ASP A 282 14.25 -1.60 9.84
C ASP A 282 13.30 -0.73 9.01
N GLU A 283 11.99 -0.99 9.11
CA GLU A 283 10.94 -0.23 8.41
C GLU A 283 10.98 1.25 8.83
N LEU A 284 11.13 1.51 10.13
CA LEU A 284 11.25 2.86 10.66
C LEU A 284 12.55 3.53 10.20
N SER A 285 13.68 2.81 10.18
CA SER A 285 14.96 3.33 9.70
C SER A 285 14.92 3.72 8.21
N GLU A 286 14.31 2.88 7.38
CA GLU A 286 14.08 3.15 5.96
C GLU A 286 13.15 4.35 5.78
N ALA A 287 12.05 4.41 6.52
CA ALA A 287 11.10 5.51 6.47
C ALA A 287 11.74 6.84 6.94
N VAL A 288 12.55 6.83 8.00
CA VAL A 288 13.33 8.01 8.43
C VAL A 288 14.29 8.49 7.34
N SER A 289 14.99 7.56 6.69
CA SER A 289 15.94 7.87 5.62
C SER A 289 15.23 8.47 4.39
N LEU A 290 14.05 7.96 4.07
CA LEU A 290 13.19 8.50 3.01
C LEU A 290 12.69 9.90 3.36
N LEU A 291 12.21 10.12 4.58
CA LEU A 291 11.74 11.41 5.09
C LEU A 291 12.86 12.46 5.15
N GLU A 292 14.07 12.07 5.56
CA GLU A 292 15.27 12.92 5.52
C GLU A 292 15.55 13.39 4.11
N ARG A 293 15.59 12.46 3.16
CA ARG A 293 15.92 12.74 1.76
C ARG A 293 14.93 13.73 1.15
N THR A 294 13.64 13.53 1.36
CA THR A 294 12.58 14.39 0.79
C THR A 294 12.54 15.75 1.48
N SER A 295 12.65 15.80 2.80
CA SER A 295 12.66 17.07 3.57
C SER A 295 13.90 17.92 3.25
N SER A 296 15.07 17.28 3.16
CA SER A 296 16.32 17.94 2.76
C SER A 296 16.24 18.47 1.32
N ALA A 297 15.61 17.74 0.40
CA ALA A 297 15.40 18.20 -0.96
C ALA A 297 14.50 19.45 -1.02
N ILE A 298 13.42 19.49 -0.22
CA ILE A 298 12.56 20.68 -0.10
C ILE A 298 13.34 21.86 0.47
N LEU A 299 14.11 21.67 1.55
CA LEU A 299 14.93 22.73 2.15
C LEU A 299 15.98 23.27 1.16
N ALA A 300 16.68 22.38 0.46
CA ALA A 300 17.63 22.77 -0.59
C ALA A 300 16.94 23.57 -1.69
N CYS A 301 15.76 23.12 -2.15
CA CYS A 301 14.98 23.85 -3.14
C CYS A 301 14.57 25.24 -2.64
N LEU A 302 14.15 25.38 -1.39
CA LEU A 302 13.80 26.69 -0.80
C LEU A 302 15.01 27.64 -0.71
N LYS A 303 16.21 27.11 -0.44
CA LYS A 303 17.46 27.91 -0.44
C LYS A 303 17.88 28.36 -1.83
N GLU A 304 17.56 27.58 -2.86
CA GLU A 304 17.81 27.91 -4.27
C GLU A 304 16.78 28.90 -4.86
N GLN A 305 15.85 29.41 -4.05
CA GLN A 305 14.85 30.37 -4.53
C GLN A 305 15.54 31.59 -5.19
N PRO A 306 15.14 31.97 -6.42
CA PRO A 306 15.64 33.20 -7.02
C PRO A 306 15.31 34.42 -6.14
N GLU A 307 16.27 35.33 -6.04
CA GLU A 307 16.12 36.58 -5.26
C GLU A 307 15.81 36.35 -3.77
N LEU A 308 16.30 35.25 -3.18
CA LEU A 308 16.13 34.96 -1.76
C LEU A 308 16.79 36.04 -0.89
N ALA A 309 16.01 36.62 0.02
CA ALA A 309 16.53 37.58 0.98
C ALA A 309 17.42 36.90 2.03
N THR A 310 18.52 37.56 2.42
CA THR A 310 19.47 37.03 3.43
C THR A 310 18.80 36.66 4.76
N ALA A 311 17.75 37.38 5.16
CA ALA A 311 16.98 37.06 6.37
C ALA A 311 16.20 35.75 6.25
N GLU A 312 15.63 35.46 5.07
CA GLU A 312 14.93 34.20 4.79
C GLU A 312 15.91 33.04 4.69
N GLU A 313 17.06 33.25 4.02
CA GLU A 313 18.15 32.27 3.94
C GLU A 313 18.66 31.87 5.33
N SER A 314 18.95 32.85 6.19
CA SER A 314 19.38 32.60 7.58
C SER A 314 18.34 31.80 8.38
N ALA A 315 17.06 32.14 8.23
CA ALA A 315 15.98 31.43 8.89
C ALA A 315 15.74 30.02 8.33
N LEU A 316 16.06 29.75 7.06
CA LEU A 316 16.07 28.40 6.49
C LEU A 316 17.23 27.57 7.04
N LEU A 317 18.43 28.16 7.15
CA LEU A 317 19.60 27.50 7.71
C LEU A 317 19.39 27.13 9.19
N GLN A 318 18.73 27.99 9.96
CA GLN A 318 18.36 27.70 11.35
C GLN A 318 17.38 26.52 11.42
N GLY A 319 16.38 26.47 10.53
CA GLY A 319 15.43 25.36 10.44
C GLY A 319 16.09 24.04 10.05
N GLU A 320 16.99 24.07 9.07
CA GLU A 320 17.79 22.92 8.63
C GLU A 320 18.66 22.37 9.76
N THR A 321 19.33 23.25 10.51
CA THR A 321 20.16 22.85 11.65
C THR A 321 19.31 22.20 12.76
N ALA A 322 18.14 22.76 13.05
CA ALA A 322 17.22 22.18 14.03
C ALA A 322 16.69 20.81 13.58
N PHE A 323 16.33 20.69 12.30
CA PHE A 323 15.86 19.44 11.70
C PHE A 323 16.94 18.36 11.74
N ALA A 324 18.16 18.67 11.32
CA ALA A 324 19.29 17.73 11.38
C ALA A 324 19.59 17.26 12.80
N LYS A 325 19.46 18.15 13.80
CA LYS A 325 19.62 17.78 15.21
C LYS A 325 18.54 16.79 15.67
N GLN A 326 17.27 17.05 15.35
CA GLN A 326 16.17 16.15 15.71
C GLN A 326 16.30 14.81 14.97
N LEU A 327 16.66 14.83 13.69
CA LEU A 327 16.89 13.64 12.88
C LEU A 327 18.00 12.76 13.46
N SER A 328 19.15 13.36 13.83
CA SER A 328 20.25 12.63 14.47
C SER A 328 19.83 12.00 15.79
N MET A 329 18.96 12.66 16.55
CA MET A 329 18.44 12.13 17.80
C MET A 329 17.51 10.93 17.55
N VAL A 330 16.58 11.02 16.59
CA VAL A 330 15.70 9.90 16.23
C VAL A 330 16.50 8.73 15.68
N LYS A 331 17.48 8.97 14.79
CA LYS A 331 18.38 7.92 14.31
C LYS A 331 19.15 7.27 15.45
N SER A 332 19.68 8.04 16.41
CA SER A 332 20.34 7.45 17.57
C SER A 332 19.39 6.66 18.48
N GLN A 333 18.11 7.02 18.54
CA GLN A 333 17.10 6.27 19.30
C GLN A 333 16.75 4.96 18.59
N ILE A 334 16.65 4.97 17.26
CA ILE A 334 16.47 3.78 16.43
C ILE A 334 17.70 2.87 16.58
N GLU A 335 18.90 3.42 16.45
CA GLU A 335 20.16 2.69 16.67
C GLU A 335 20.26 2.18 18.10
N ALA A 336 19.83 2.93 19.12
CA ALA A 336 19.82 2.45 20.50
C ALA A 336 18.80 1.33 20.71
N SER A 337 17.64 1.38 20.03
CA SER A 337 16.66 0.28 20.00
C SER A 337 17.24 -0.94 19.26
N HIS A 338 18.05 -0.70 18.22
CA HIS A 338 18.80 -1.71 17.48
C HIS A 338 20.03 -2.25 18.25
N SER A 339 20.67 -1.44 19.10
CA SER A 339 21.88 -1.80 19.86
C SER A 339 21.58 -2.34 21.26
N ALA A 340 20.43 -1.98 21.84
CA ALA A 340 19.78 -2.76 22.89
C ALA A 340 19.47 -4.19 22.41
N MET A 341 19.28 -4.38 21.08
CA MET A 341 19.26 -5.69 20.42
C MET A 341 20.65 -6.28 20.08
N GLU A 342 21.78 -5.53 20.14
CA GLU A 342 23.13 -6.02 19.75
C GLU A 342 24.16 -6.19 20.91
N VAL A 343 23.85 -5.91 22.17
CA VAL A 343 24.75 -6.24 23.29
C VAL A 343 24.52 -7.66 23.81
N SER A 344 25.47 -8.55 23.47
CA SER A 344 25.66 -9.94 23.90
C SER A 344 24.82 -11.01 23.18
N PRO A 345 25.46 -11.97 22.46
CA PRO A 345 24.77 -13.02 21.72
C PRO A 345 24.25 -14.10 22.67
N THR A 346 23.10 -13.83 23.27
CA THR A 346 22.17 -14.81 23.81
C THR A 346 20.87 -14.07 24.08
N ASP A 347 19.94 -14.25 23.15
CA ASP A 347 18.54 -14.47 23.43
C ASP A 347 17.66 -13.28 23.90
N LEU A 348 16.91 -12.69 22.94
CA LEU A 348 15.61 -11.93 23.00
C LEU A 348 15.69 -10.83 21.92
N VAL A 349 15.27 -11.02 20.67
CA VAL A 349 13.88 -11.12 20.18
C VAL A 349 13.90 -11.98 18.91
N SER A 350 13.31 -13.18 18.94
CA SER A 350 13.12 -14.00 17.74
C SER A 350 11.63 -14.23 17.54
N GLY A 351 11.11 -13.94 16.34
CA GLY A 351 9.79 -14.41 15.94
C GLY A 351 9.86 -15.90 15.70
N PHE A 352 9.48 -16.71 16.67
CA PHE A 352 9.42 -18.16 16.52
C PHE A 352 8.06 -18.63 16.01
N SER A 353 8.11 -19.70 15.22
CA SER A 353 6.95 -20.48 14.82
C SER A 353 7.17 -21.95 15.17
N VAL A 354 6.13 -22.57 15.73
CA VAL A 354 6.07 -23.99 16.04
C VAL A 354 5.33 -24.68 14.90
N TRP A 355 6.04 -25.58 14.23
CA TRP A 355 5.58 -26.29 13.05
C TRP A 355 5.44 -27.78 13.35
N ALA A 356 4.30 -28.37 12.99
CA ALA A 356 4.15 -29.82 12.92
C ALA A 356 4.58 -30.30 11.53
N VAL A 357 5.42 -31.34 11.50
CA VAL A 357 6.04 -31.84 10.26
C VAL A 357 5.55 -33.26 9.94
N PRO A 358 5.22 -33.54 8.66
CA PRO A 358 4.79 -34.87 8.24
C PRO A 358 5.88 -35.95 8.45
N GLU A 359 5.44 -37.21 8.51
CA GLU A 359 6.35 -38.37 8.45
C GLU A 359 7.25 -38.33 7.21
N ALA A 360 8.46 -38.89 7.31
CA ALA A 360 9.54 -38.69 6.33
C ALA A 360 9.14 -38.99 4.87
N THR A 361 8.38 -40.06 4.63
CA THR A 361 7.92 -40.43 3.28
C THR A 361 6.98 -39.39 2.70
N THR A 362 6.02 -38.91 3.49
CA THR A 362 5.07 -37.88 3.07
C THR A 362 5.76 -36.52 2.94
N ALA A 363 6.65 -36.16 3.86
CA ALA A 363 7.43 -34.93 3.75
C ALA A 363 8.24 -34.88 2.45
N GLN A 364 8.88 -35.99 2.05
CA GLN A 364 9.61 -36.06 0.78
C GLN A 364 8.70 -35.88 -0.44
N GLU A 365 7.51 -36.48 -0.43
CA GLU A 365 6.52 -36.31 -1.50
C GLU A 365 6.07 -34.85 -1.63
N LEU A 366 5.70 -34.22 -0.50
CA LEU A 366 5.23 -32.83 -0.49
C LEU A 366 6.35 -31.84 -0.83
N SER A 367 7.59 -32.06 -0.37
CA SER A 367 8.74 -31.28 -0.79
C SER A 367 8.96 -31.37 -2.30
N GLY A 368 8.74 -32.54 -2.91
CA GLY A 368 8.80 -32.70 -4.36
C GLY A 368 7.80 -31.81 -5.09
N ILE A 369 6.58 -31.69 -4.55
CA ILE A 369 5.54 -30.79 -5.06
C ILE A 369 5.97 -29.33 -4.89
N ILE A 370 6.33 -28.91 -3.68
CA ILE A 370 6.73 -27.52 -3.39
C ILE A 370 7.86 -27.09 -4.33
N LYS A 371 8.89 -27.94 -4.47
CA LYS A 371 10.03 -27.68 -5.35
C LYS A 371 9.66 -27.59 -6.83
N GLU A 372 8.74 -28.43 -7.30
CA GLU A 372 8.23 -28.39 -8.67
C GLU A 372 7.61 -27.02 -8.97
N TYR A 373 6.71 -26.55 -8.10
CA TYR A 373 6.01 -25.28 -8.29
C TYR A 373 6.91 -24.06 -8.04
N ALA A 374 7.78 -24.11 -7.02
CA ALA A 374 8.79 -23.07 -6.78
C ALA A 374 9.68 -22.86 -8.02
N GLY A 375 10.16 -23.94 -8.64
CA GLY A 375 10.94 -23.85 -9.88
C GLY A 375 10.15 -23.34 -11.08
N ARG A 376 8.89 -23.77 -11.25
CA ARG A 376 8.00 -23.31 -12.33
C ARG A 376 7.66 -21.83 -12.23
N LEU A 377 7.48 -21.32 -11.01
CA LEU A 377 6.97 -19.97 -10.73
C LEU A 377 8.05 -18.98 -10.30
N GLN A 378 9.28 -19.44 -10.09
CA GLN A 378 10.38 -18.64 -9.52
C GLN A 378 10.01 -18.05 -8.16
N THR A 379 9.31 -18.83 -7.33
CA THR A 379 8.94 -18.47 -5.95
C THR A 379 9.83 -19.20 -4.95
N PRO A 380 9.89 -18.76 -3.67
CA PRO A 380 10.72 -19.41 -2.67
C PRO A 380 10.35 -20.88 -2.44
N GLU A 381 11.38 -21.73 -2.31
CA GLU A 381 11.25 -23.13 -1.87
C GLU A 381 11.23 -23.18 -0.33
N PHE A 382 10.40 -24.05 0.25
CA PHE A 382 10.32 -24.26 1.70
C PHE A 382 10.00 -25.72 2.04
N LEU A 383 10.12 -26.08 3.32
CA LEU A 383 9.81 -27.42 3.80
C LEU A 383 8.32 -27.56 4.12
N PRO A 384 7.67 -28.70 3.83
CA PRO A 384 6.25 -28.89 4.13
C PRO A 384 6.01 -28.93 5.64
N HIS A 385 5.12 -28.06 6.12
CA HIS A 385 4.77 -27.94 7.53
C HIS A 385 3.30 -27.53 7.70
N MET A 386 2.76 -27.83 8.88
CA MET A 386 1.54 -27.21 9.40
C MET A 386 1.93 -26.33 10.59
N THR A 387 1.65 -25.04 10.52
CA THR A 387 1.88 -24.14 11.66
C THR A 387 0.92 -24.47 12.79
N VAL A 388 1.45 -24.92 13.93
CA VAL A 388 0.68 -25.17 15.16
C VAL A 388 0.54 -23.87 15.94
N LEU A 389 1.60 -23.08 16.02
CA LEU A 389 1.60 -21.77 16.66
C LEU A 389 2.59 -20.87 15.95
N SER A 390 2.23 -19.63 15.66
CA SER A 390 3.12 -18.65 15.04
C SER A 390 3.26 -17.40 15.89
N GLY A 391 4.32 -16.64 15.64
CA GLY A 391 4.58 -15.35 16.27
C GLY A 391 4.73 -15.45 17.78
N VAL A 392 5.40 -16.51 18.23
CA VAL A 392 5.97 -16.58 19.57
C VAL A 392 7.09 -15.54 19.62
N LYS A 393 6.90 -14.49 20.41
CA LYS A 393 7.84 -13.37 20.56
C LYS A 393 8.33 -13.29 22.00
N GLY A 394 9.41 -12.54 22.24
CA GLY A 394 9.87 -12.26 23.59
C GLY A 394 10.39 -13.48 24.35
N LEU A 395 10.81 -14.53 23.63
CA LEU A 395 11.48 -15.69 24.22
C LEU A 395 12.93 -15.81 23.75
N GLN A 396 13.76 -16.33 24.64
CA GLN A 396 15.09 -16.83 24.35
C GLN A 396 15.01 -18.09 23.47
N ALA A 397 15.97 -18.35 22.56
CA ALA A 397 15.99 -19.59 21.78
C ALA A 397 16.07 -20.82 22.69
N THR A 398 16.85 -20.71 23.78
CA THR A 398 16.96 -21.75 24.80
C THR A 398 15.65 -22.00 25.56
N GLU A 399 14.92 -20.94 25.88
CA GLU A 399 13.60 -21.02 26.53
C GLU A 399 12.53 -21.58 25.59
N ALA A 400 12.49 -21.09 24.36
CA ALA A 400 11.56 -21.56 23.32
C ALA A 400 11.81 -23.05 23.00
N THR A 401 13.07 -23.49 22.99
CA THR A 401 13.44 -24.91 22.85
C THR A 401 12.93 -25.74 24.03
N THR A 402 13.06 -25.22 25.25
CA THR A 402 12.55 -25.91 26.46
C THR A 402 11.03 -26.05 26.41
N LYS A 403 10.32 -24.99 26.01
CA LYS A 403 8.87 -24.98 25.80
C LYS A 403 8.44 -25.91 24.66
N LEU A 404 9.21 -25.99 23.57
CA LEU A 404 8.96 -26.94 22.49
C LEU A 404 9.01 -28.39 23.01
N ALA A 405 10.01 -28.72 23.82
CA ALA A 405 10.15 -30.05 24.41
C ALA A 405 8.99 -30.38 25.38
N GLU A 406 8.55 -29.40 26.19
CA GLU A 406 7.36 -29.56 27.03
C GLU A 406 6.10 -29.83 26.19
N LEU A 407 5.87 -29.05 25.14
CA LEU A 407 4.74 -29.21 24.24
C LEU A 407 4.78 -30.59 23.56
N ALA A 408 5.92 -30.97 22.97
CA ALA A 408 6.08 -32.24 22.26
C ALA A 408 5.89 -33.46 23.17
N ALA A 409 6.29 -33.37 24.44
CA ALA A 409 6.05 -34.42 25.43
C ALA A 409 4.57 -34.55 25.83
N SER A 410 3.78 -33.49 25.71
CA SER A 410 2.35 -33.48 26.03
C SER A 410 1.44 -33.92 24.88
N LEU A 411 1.99 -34.06 23.66
CA LEU A 411 1.23 -34.34 22.45
C LEU A 411 1.57 -35.70 21.85
N ARG A 412 0.53 -36.38 21.34
CA ARG A 412 0.67 -37.56 20.48
C ARG A 412 0.89 -37.13 19.04
N PRO A 413 1.47 -38.00 18.18
CA PRO A 413 1.47 -37.76 16.75
C PRO A 413 0.07 -37.46 16.22
N LEU A 414 -0.06 -36.45 15.35
CA LEU A 414 -1.34 -35.92 14.90
C LEU A 414 -1.72 -36.53 13.56
N ASP A 415 -2.92 -37.10 13.45
CA ASP A 415 -3.47 -37.57 12.18
C ASP A 415 -4.25 -36.43 11.51
N VAL A 416 -3.85 -36.06 10.29
CA VAL A 416 -4.47 -34.96 9.54
C VAL A 416 -4.92 -35.40 8.15
N GLU A 417 -5.94 -34.72 7.63
CA GLU A 417 -6.47 -34.93 6.29
C GLU A 417 -6.58 -33.60 5.56
N ILE A 418 -6.03 -33.50 4.35
CA ILE A 418 -6.27 -32.37 3.44
C ILE A 418 -7.70 -32.52 2.90
N GLN A 419 -8.62 -31.66 3.33
CA GLN A 419 -10.00 -31.66 2.84
C GLN A 419 -10.05 -31.26 1.36
N THR A 420 -9.33 -30.19 1.03
CA THR A 420 -9.24 -29.66 -0.33
C THR A 420 -8.02 -28.77 -0.46
N VAL A 421 -7.47 -28.66 -1.66
CA VAL A 421 -6.58 -27.55 -2.02
C VAL A 421 -7.40 -26.28 -2.23
N ALA A 422 -7.04 -25.22 -1.51
CA ALA A 422 -7.69 -23.92 -1.46
C ALA A 422 -6.70 -22.78 -1.78
N ILE A 423 -7.25 -21.60 -2.01
CA ILE A 423 -6.51 -20.38 -2.38
C ILE A 423 -7.04 -19.19 -1.57
N LYS A 424 -6.16 -18.24 -1.27
CA LYS A 424 -6.48 -16.91 -0.74
C LYS A 424 -5.61 -15.87 -1.45
N GLU A 425 -5.86 -14.58 -1.20
CA GLU A 425 -5.09 -13.48 -1.80
C GLU A 425 -3.76 -13.19 -1.08
N LEU A 426 -3.58 -13.69 0.15
CA LEU A 426 -2.38 -13.49 0.96
C LEU A 426 -1.15 -14.27 0.43
N TYR A 427 0.04 -13.69 0.57
CA TYR A 427 1.32 -14.26 0.10
C TYR A 427 1.59 -15.68 0.63
N PHE A 428 1.50 -15.88 1.96
CA PHE A 428 1.73 -17.17 2.61
C PHE A 428 0.53 -18.13 2.54
N GLN A 429 -0.58 -17.70 1.94
CA GLN A 429 -1.79 -18.52 1.72
C GLN A 429 -2.18 -18.50 0.24
N CYS A 430 -1.17 -18.49 -0.65
CA CYS A 430 -1.38 -18.40 -2.09
C CYS A 430 -2.05 -19.68 -2.63
N VAL A 431 -1.43 -20.85 -2.43
CA VAL A 431 -2.06 -22.16 -2.68
C VAL A 431 -1.67 -23.13 -1.56
N PHE A 432 -2.68 -23.70 -0.88
CA PHE A 432 -2.47 -24.53 0.31
C PHE A 432 -3.52 -25.64 0.41
N GLY A 433 -3.18 -26.74 1.08
CA GLY A 433 -4.12 -27.78 1.48
C GLY A 433 -4.77 -27.41 2.80
N LEU A 434 -6.08 -27.14 2.78
CA LEU A 434 -6.85 -26.92 4.00
C LEU A 434 -7.04 -28.24 4.73
N LEU A 435 -6.65 -28.30 6.00
CA LEU A 435 -6.78 -29.51 6.80
C LEU A 435 -8.14 -29.55 7.52
N ALA A 436 -8.66 -30.75 7.73
CA ALA A 436 -9.82 -30.95 8.58
C ALA A 436 -9.47 -30.61 10.03
N LEU A 437 -10.15 -29.62 10.62
CA LEU A 437 -9.97 -29.26 12.02
C LEU A 437 -10.58 -30.35 12.92
N SER A 438 -9.73 -31.27 13.39
CA SER A 438 -10.09 -32.28 14.40
C SER A 438 -9.96 -31.71 15.82
N SER A 439 -10.56 -32.40 16.80
CA SER A 439 -10.36 -32.07 18.21
C SER A 439 -8.88 -32.14 18.61
N GLU A 440 -8.14 -33.11 18.09
CA GLU A 440 -6.69 -33.29 18.36
C GLU A 440 -5.87 -32.09 17.86
N LEU A 441 -6.20 -31.54 16.70
CA LEU A 441 -5.55 -30.35 16.16
C LEU A 441 -5.91 -29.09 16.98
N SER A 442 -7.17 -28.96 17.37
CA SER A 442 -7.62 -27.87 18.23
C SER A 442 -6.94 -27.91 19.62
N GLU A 443 -6.83 -29.10 20.22
CA GLU A 443 -6.12 -29.34 21.47
C GLU A 443 -4.62 -29.06 21.35
N ALA A 444 -3.97 -29.51 20.26
CA ALA A 444 -2.56 -29.23 20.03
C ALA A 444 -2.27 -27.73 19.92
N HIS A 445 -3.12 -26.99 19.21
CA HIS A 445 -3.03 -25.53 19.11
C HIS A 445 -3.28 -24.84 20.46
N GLY A 446 -4.31 -25.26 21.20
CA GLY A 446 -4.62 -24.74 22.53
C GLY A 446 -3.47 -24.98 23.52
N ARG A 447 -2.93 -26.19 23.52
CA ARG A 447 -1.78 -26.56 24.38
C ARG A 447 -0.52 -25.77 24.00
N ALA A 448 -0.29 -25.53 22.71
CA ALA A 448 0.80 -24.68 22.28
C ALA A 448 0.64 -23.25 22.80
N LYS A 449 -0.57 -22.66 22.72
CA LYS A 449 -0.86 -21.34 23.29
C LYS A 449 -0.57 -21.29 24.79
N GLU A 450 -0.99 -22.30 25.54
CA GLU A 450 -0.73 -22.40 26.99
C GLU A 450 0.78 -22.47 27.31
N VAL A 451 1.52 -23.37 26.65
CA VAL A 451 2.95 -23.60 26.93
C VAL A 451 3.80 -22.39 26.56
N PHE A 452 3.48 -21.74 25.44
CA PHE A 452 4.17 -20.56 24.96
C PHE A 452 3.57 -19.25 25.48
N ALA A 453 2.57 -19.30 26.37
CA ALA A 453 1.86 -18.15 26.92
C ALA A 453 1.47 -17.11 25.84
N THR A 454 1.00 -17.60 24.70
CA THR A 454 0.70 -16.77 23.53
C THR A 454 -0.81 -16.63 23.39
N GLU A 455 -1.31 -15.41 23.56
CA GLU A 455 -2.71 -15.09 23.30
C GLU A 455 -2.89 -14.66 21.84
N ARG A 456 -3.67 -15.43 21.08
CA ARG A 456 -4.12 -15.04 19.73
C ARG A 456 -5.62 -15.21 19.62
N LYS A 457 -6.27 -14.13 19.18
CA LYS A 457 -7.71 -14.02 18.92
C LYS A 457 -8.14 -14.60 17.55
N GLU A 458 -7.19 -14.98 16.69
CA GLU A 458 -7.45 -15.60 15.38
C GLU A 458 -7.97 -17.05 15.50
N GLU A 459 -8.98 -17.40 14.69
CA GLU A 459 -9.47 -18.78 14.57
C GLU A 459 -8.42 -19.69 13.94
N PHE A 460 -8.18 -20.85 14.56
CA PHE A 460 -7.18 -21.80 14.08
C PHE A 460 -7.62 -22.48 12.78
N MET A 461 -6.99 -22.10 11.67
CA MET A 461 -7.19 -22.69 10.35
C MET A 461 -5.98 -23.58 9.98
N PRO A 462 -5.98 -24.88 10.33
CA PRO A 462 -4.85 -25.75 10.03
C PRO A 462 -4.71 -25.95 8.51
N HIS A 463 -3.50 -25.74 7.98
CA HIS A 463 -3.21 -25.90 6.56
C HIS A 463 -1.75 -26.29 6.32
N VAL A 464 -1.48 -26.85 5.14
CA VAL A 464 -0.12 -27.08 4.62
C VAL A 464 0.03 -26.32 3.31
N SER A 465 0.97 -25.39 3.25
CA SER A 465 1.19 -24.56 2.06
C SER A 465 1.98 -25.31 0.98
N PHE A 466 1.66 -25.04 -0.28
CA PHE A 466 2.37 -25.59 -1.45
C PHE A 466 3.06 -24.52 -2.28
N ILE A 467 2.50 -23.30 -2.29
CA ILE A 467 3.03 -22.17 -3.05
C ILE A 467 2.94 -20.92 -2.18
N TYR A 468 4.05 -20.18 -2.08
CA TYR A 468 4.09 -18.80 -1.62
C TYR A 468 4.35 -17.88 -2.80
N GLY A 469 3.74 -16.70 -2.79
CA GLY A 469 3.95 -15.72 -3.86
C GLY A 469 2.74 -14.84 -4.17
N GLU A 470 3.00 -13.76 -4.87
CA GLU A 470 1.98 -12.83 -5.38
C GLU A 470 1.56 -13.26 -6.78
N LEU A 471 0.55 -14.11 -6.86
CA LEU A 471 -0.03 -14.56 -8.13
C LEU A 471 -1.40 -13.92 -8.35
N ASP A 472 -1.84 -13.75 -9.60
CA ASP A 472 -3.23 -13.38 -9.86
C ASP A 472 -4.18 -14.54 -9.51
N MET A 473 -5.44 -14.21 -9.21
CA MET A 473 -6.43 -15.21 -8.80
C MET A 473 -6.73 -16.27 -9.86
N GLY A 474 -6.56 -15.94 -11.15
CA GLY A 474 -6.71 -16.90 -12.24
C GLY A 474 -5.64 -17.99 -12.18
N ALA A 475 -4.37 -17.58 -12.08
CA ALA A 475 -3.23 -18.49 -11.92
C ALA A 475 -3.35 -19.33 -10.64
N ARG A 476 -3.74 -18.75 -9.50
CA ARG A 476 -3.95 -19.49 -8.24
C ARG A 476 -4.98 -20.62 -8.42
N GLU A 477 -6.12 -20.34 -9.05
CA GLU A 477 -7.17 -21.33 -9.27
C GLU A 477 -6.74 -22.42 -10.27
N GLU A 478 -5.92 -22.09 -11.28
CA GLU A 478 -5.35 -23.09 -12.19
C GLU A 478 -4.41 -24.07 -11.46
N PHE A 479 -3.51 -23.58 -10.62
CA PHE A 479 -2.61 -24.44 -9.84
C PHE A 479 -3.35 -25.24 -8.78
N ALA A 480 -4.35 -24.65 -8.12
CA ALA A 480 -5.21 -25.40 -7.19
C ALA A 480 -5.93 -26.55 -7.92
N LYS A 481 -6.49 -26.32 -9.11
CA LYS A 481 -7.12 -27.38 -9.94
C LYS A 481 -6.14 -28.49 -10.33
N GLU A 482 -4.88 -28.16 -10.59
CA GLU A 482 -3.83 -29.15 -10.90
C GLU A 482 -3.46 -29.99 -9.68
N LEU A 483 -3.44 -29.38 -8.49
CA LEU A 483 -3.05 -30.01 -7.23
C LEU A 483 -4.17 -30.84 -6.58
N ARG A 484 -5.44 -30.44 -6.71
CA ARG A 484 -6.61 -31.11 -6.12
C ARG A 484 -6.62 -32.64 -6.34
N PRO A 485 -6.46 -33.18 -7.56
CA PRO A 485 -6.47 -34.63 -7.80
C PRO A 485 -5.33 -35.40 -7.12
N ARG A 486 -4.24 -34.73 -6.75
CA ARG A 486 -3.07 -35.33 -6.10
C ARG A 486 -3.18 -35.32 -4.58
N LEU A 487 -3.95 -34.38 -4.01
CA LEU A 487 -3.87 -34.01 -2.60
C LEU A 487 -5.21 -34.01 -1.85
N ASP A 488 -6.34 -33.85 -2.52
CA ASP A 488 -7.65 -33.86 -1.87
C ASP A 488 -7.92 -35.24 -1.23
N GLY A 489 -8.32 -35.24 0.05
CA GLY A 489 -8.53 -36.44 0.86
C GLY A 489 -7.24 -37.13 1.31
N LYS A 490 -6.05 -36.57 1.01
CA LYS A 490 -4.79 -37.17 1.44
C LYS A 490 -4.67 -37.09 2.96
N ARG A 491 -4.45 -38.25 3.58
CA ARG A 491 -4.17 -38.39 5.01
C ARG A 491 -2.68 -38.51 5.25
N MET A 492 -2.21 -37.88 6.32
CA MET A 492 -0.83 -37.94 6.74
C MET A 492 -0.71 -37.81 8.25
N LYS A 493 0.41 -38.30 8.77
CA LYS A 493 0.73 -38.23 10.18
C LYS A 493 1.82 -37.19 10.42
N MET A 494 1.60 -36.31 11.37
CA MET A 494 2.60 -35.37 11.87
C MET A 494 3.32 -36.01 13.05
N GLU A 495 4.63 -36.25 12.93
CA GLU A 495 5.39 -37.03 13.91
C GLU A 495 6.31 -36.20 14.78
N LYS A 496 6.55 -34.94 14.40
CA LYS A 496 7.51 -34.06 15.08
C LYS A 496 7.01 -32.63 15.10
N LEU A 497 7.46 -31.89 16.12
CA LEU A 497 7.40 -30.45 16.16
C LEU A 497 8.78 -29.87 15.89
N GLN A 498 8.81 -28.78 15.13
CA GLN A 498 10.00 -27.98 14.90
C GLN A 498 9.75 -26.56 15.35
N LEU A 499 10.75 -25.97 15.98
CA LEU A 499 10.78 -24.55 16.30
C LEU A 499 11.64 -23.85 15.26
N TRP A 500 11.07 -22.86 14.58
CA TRP A 500 11.73 -22.09 13.53
C TRP A 500 11.79 -20.62 13.91
N CYS A 501 12.93 -19.99 13.68
CA CYS A 501 13.04 -18.54 13.63
C CYS A 501 12.57 -18.10 12.24
N THR A 502 11.38 -17.48 12.16
CA THR A 502 10.74 -17.08 10.90
C THR A 502 10.86 -15.58 10.67
N LEU A 503 12.03 -15.01 10.94
CA LEU A 503 12.33 -13.60 10.69
C LEU A 503 12.89 -13.42 9.27
N GLY A 504 12.40 -12.38 8.58
CA GLY A 504 12.84 -12.03 7.23
C GLY A 504 12.24 -12.94 6.13
N PRO A 505 12.84 -12.91 4.92
CA PRO A 505 12.38 -13.71 3.79
C PRO A 505 12.47 -15.22 4.06
N VAL A 506 11.77 -16.04 3.28
CA VAL A 506 11.67 -17.50 3.51
C VAL A 506 13.05 -18.17 3.52
N GLU A 507 13.99 -17.65 2.75
CA GLU A 507 15.38 -18.12 2.64
C GLU A 507 16.21 -17.87 3.91
N SER A 508 15.80 -16.94 4.78
CA SER A 508 16.46 -16.65 6.05
C SER A 508 15.83 -17.37 7.24
N TRP A 509 14.84 -18.23 7.01
CA TRP A 509 14.21 -18.99 8.09
C TRP A 509 15.14 -20.09 8.60
N GLU A 510 15.33 -20.16 9.91
CA GLU A 510 16.28 -21.07 10.54
C GLU A 510 15.60 -22.03 11.51
N LEU A 511 15.94 -23.32 11.41
CA LEU A 511 15.51 -24.33 12.37
C LEU A 511 16.30 -24.18 13.66
N VAL A 512 15.59 -24.00 14.77
CA VAL A 512 16.16 -23.77 16.11
C VAL A 512 16.22 -25.08 16.90
N ALA A 513 15.13 -25.83 16.88
CA ALA A 513 15.01 -27.11 17.59
C ALA A 513 13.98 -28.02 16.91
N GLU A 514 14.13 -29.33 17.12
CA GLU A 514 13.17 -30.35 16.67
C GLU A 514 12.94 -31.35 17.80
N GLU A 515 11.67 -31.67 18.06
CA GLU A 515 11.28 -32.65 19.07
C GLU A 515 10.23 -33.61 18.50
N PRO A 516 10.42 -34.94 18.65
CA PRO A 516 9.41 -35.92 18.22
C PRO A 516 8.19 -35.89 19.14
N LEU A 517 7.01 -36.10 18.57
CA LEU A 517 5.77 -36.28 19.30
C LEU A 517 5.74 -37.68 19.91
N ARG A 518 5.64 -37.78 21.24
CA ARG A 518 5.85 -39.04 22.00
C ARG A 518 4.70 -39.44 22.92
N GLY A 519 3.59 -38.69 22.94
CA GLY A 519 2.54 -38.80 23.96
C GLY A 519 1.83 -40.14 24.15
#